data_AF-A0A7Y1TRF7-F1
#
_entry.id   AF-A0A7Y1TRF7-F1
#
_cell.length_a   1.000
_cell.length_b   1.000
_cell.length_c   1.000
_cell.angle_alpha   90.00
_cell.angle_beta   90.00
_cell.angle_gamma   90.00
#
_symmetry.space_group_name_H-M   'P 1'
#
loop_
_entity.id
_entity.type
_entity.pdbx_description
1 polymer ?
#
loop_
_entity_poly.entity_id
_entity_poly.type
_entity_poly.pdbx_seq_one_letter_code
_entity_poly.pdbx_strand_id
1 'polypeptide(L)' 'RPTVFYEVIERHGSRGFGLGNFKALFEAIERARAERGNL' A
#
# COMPACT_ATOMS: atom_id res chain seq x y z
N ARG A 1 10.14 14.71 0.68
CA ARG A 1 10.57 13.38 0.20
C ARG A 1 9.64 12.33 0.83
N PRO A 2 8.72 11.72 0.07
CA PRO A 2 7.81 10.70 0.60
C PRO A 2 8.54 9.35 0.59
N THR A 3 9.27 9.02 1.65
CA THR A 3 10.18 7.86 1.64
C THR A 3 9.80 6.72 2.58
N VAL A 4 8.96 6.93 3.61
CA VAL A 4 8.54 5.88 4.55
C VAL A 4 7.03 5.98 4.81
N PHE A 5 6.37 4.82 4.90
CA PHE A 5 4.99 4.68 5.34
C PHE A 5 4.84 3.44 6.24
N TYR A 6 3.71 3.36 6.92
CA TYR A 6 3.33 2.22 7.75
C TYR A 6 2.07 1.57 7.19
N GLU A 7 2.01 0.24 7.26
CA GLU A 7 0.84 -0.55 6.89
C GLU A 7 0.40 -1.38 8.11
N VAL A 8 -0.90 -1.47 8.33
CA VAL A 8 -1.47 -2.35 9.37
C VAL A 8 -2.11 -3.54 8.66
N ILE A 9 -1.65 -4.74 9.00
CA ILE A 9 -2.15 -5.99 8.43
C ILE A 9 -2.60 -6.95 9.52
N GLU A 10 -3.83 -7.44 9.41
CA GLU A 10 -4.35 -8.54 10.21
C GLU A 10 -4.29 -9.85 9.42
N ARG A 11 -3.91 -10.94 10.08
CA ARG A 11 -3.69 -12.24 9.45
C ARG A 11 -4.52 -13.32 10.15
N HIS A 12 -5.40 -13.96 9.40
CA HIS A 12 -6.08 -15.20 9.84
C HIS A 12 -5.42 -16.41 9.17
N GLY A 13 -4.32 -16.89 9.76
CA GLY A 13 -3.61 -18.10 9.30
C GLY A 13 -2.67 -17.93 8.10
N SER A 14 -2.65 -16.76 7.45
CA SER A 14 -1.72 -16.48 6.34
C SER A 14 -0.31 -16.13 6.85
N ARG A 15 0.70 -16.84 6.33
CA ARG A 15 2.13 -16.66 6.66
C ARG A 15 2.90 -15.82 5.62
N GLY A 16 2.27 -15.49 4.50
CA GLY A 16 2.90 -14.80 3.37
C GLY A 16 2.12 -13.57 2.93
N PHE A 17 2.57 -12.92 1.86
CA PHE A 17 1.84 -11.80 1.26
C PHE A 17 0.93 -12.31 0.14
N GLY A 18 -0.31 -11.83 0.10
CA GLY A 18 -1.22 -12.11 -1.01
C GLY A 18 -0.92 -11.20 -2.20
N LEU A 19 -0.86 -11.75 -3.41
CA LEU A 19 -0.60 -10.99 -4.64
C LEU A 19 -1.62 -9.85 -4.84
N GLY A 20 -2.88 -10.07 -4.42
CA GLY A 20 -3.94 -9.07 -4.48
C GLY A 20 -3.78 -7.91 -3.49
N ASN A 21 -3.23 -8.16 -2.30
CA ASN A 21 -2.99 -7.10 -1.30
C ASN A 21 -1.89 -6.14 -1.78
N PHE A 22 -0.89 -6.65 -2.50
CA PHE A 22 0.16 -5.83 -3.09
C PHE A 22 -0.37 -4.82 -4.12
N LYS A 23 -1.35 -5.24 -4.94
CA LYS A 23 -1.99 -4.35 -5.91
C LYS A 23 -2.78 -3.24 -5.21
N ALA A 24 -3.58 -3.60 -4.21
CA ALA A 24 -4.36 -2.63 -3.43
C ALA A 24 -3.48 -1.61 -2.71
N LEU A 25 -2.35 -2.05 -2.15
CA LEU A 25 -1.36 -1.15 -1.52
C LEU A 25 -0.77 -0.16 -2.53
N PHE A 26 -0.41 -0.64 -3.72
CA PHE A 26 0.18 0.22 -4.76
C PHE A 26 -0.83 1.25 -5.27
N GLU A 27 -2.08 0.85 -5.50
CA GLU A 27 -3.16 1.76 -5.92
C GLU A 27 -3.46 2.84 -4.87
N ALA A 28 -3.41 2.49 -3.57
CA ALA A 28 -3.61 3.45 -2.49
C ALA A 28 -2.47 4.49 -2.42
N ILE A 29 -1.22 4.06 -2.61
CA ILE A 29 -0.05 4.95 -2.65
C ILE A 29 -0.13 5.90 -3.85
N GLU A 30 -0.48 5.39 -5.03
CA GLU A 30 -0.59 6.19 -6.26
C GLU A 30 -1.72 7.22 -6.15
N ARG A 31 -2.87 6.87 -5.57
CA ARG A 31 -3.94 7.83 -5.27
C ARG A 31 -3.47 8.94 -4.34
N ALA A 32 -2.75 8.58 -3.28
CA ALA A 32 -2.21 9.55 -2.33
C ALA A 32 -1.08 10.42 -2.92
N ARG A 33 -0.40 9.97 -3.99
CA ARG A 33 0.56 10.77 -4.76
C ARG A 33 -0.16 11.73 -5.72
N ALA A 34 -1.22 11.27 -6.38
CA ALA A 34 -2.05 12.08 -7.27
C ALA A 34 -2.71 13.25 -6.52
N GLU A 35 -3.28 13.00 -5.34
CA GLU A 35 -3.88 14.05 -4.50
C GLU A 35 -2.88 15.13 -4.06
N ARG A 36 -1.59 14.79 -3.99
CA ARG A 36 -0.51 15.74 -3.65
C ARG A 36 0.04 16.50 -4.85
N GLY A 37 -0.46 16.23 -6.07
CA GLY A 37 -0.03 16.90 -7.29
C GLY A 37 1.36 16.50 -7.78
N ASN A 38 1.88 15.33 -7.39
CA ASN A 38 3.23 14.86 -7.73
C ASN A 38 3.25 13.74 -8.79
N LEU A 39 2.33 13.78 -9.75
CA LEU A 39 2.35 12.90 -10.93
C LEU A 39 3.05 13.59 -12.10
#